data_AF-A0A2H0L3U4-F1
#
_entry.id   AF-A0A2H0L3U4-F1
#
_cell.length_a   1.000
_cell.length_b   1.000
_cell.length_c   1.000
_cell.angle_alpha   90.00
_cell.angle_beta   90.00
_cell.angle_gamma   90.00
#
_symmetry.space_group_name_H-M   'P 1'
#
loop_
_entity.id
_entity.type
_entity.pdbx_description
1 polymer ?
#
loop_
_entity_poly.entity_id
_entity_poly.type
_entity_poly.pdbx_seq_one_letter_code
_entity_poly.pdbx_strand_id
1 'polypeptide(L)'
;MNYYKELFTVLSASNIKYLIVGGVAVNLYGYTRFTGDIDILIALEKENLSNLDKVMKELGYVERLPVNILELADQNKLDKYIKEKGLMAYTYLSGKGLRLALDII
;
A
#
# COMPACT_ATOMS: atom_id res chain seq x y z
N MET A 1 5.11 20.69 0.96
CA MET A 1 4.69 19.67 -0.03
C MET A 1 3.60 18.82 0.60
N ASN A 2 2.45 18.61 -0.05
CA ASN A 2 1.41 17.72 0.48
C ASN A 2 1.74 16.27 0.10
N TYR A 3 2.19 15.47 1.07
CA TYR A 3 2.64 14.10 0.86
C TYR A 3 1.56 13.20 0.22
N TYR A 4 0.30 13.34 0.61
CA TYR A 4 -0.81 12.59 0.00
C TYR A 4 -0.94 12.89 -1.50
N LYS A 5 -0.81 14.17 -1.88
CA LYS A 5 -0.88 14.58 -3.28
C LYS A 5 0.26 13.98 -4.10
N GLU A 6 1.48 13.96 -3.56
CA GLU A 6 2.65 13.35 -4.21
C GLU A 6 2.41 11.86 -4.45
N LEU A 7 2.06 11.10 -3.40
CA LEU A 7 1.81 9.66 -3.49
C LEU A 7 0.70 9.34 -4.50
N PHE A 8 -0.48 9.95 -4.36
CA PHE A 8 -1.63 9.62 -5.22
C PHE A 8 -1.42 10.06 -6.67
N THR A 9 -0.66 11.14 -6.90
CA THR A 9 -0.27 11.52 -8.27
C THR A 9 0.61 10.46 -8.91
N VAL A 10 1.60 9.94 -8.19
CA VAL A 10 2.51 8.91 -8.74
C VAL A 10 1.80 7.57 -8.93
N LEU A 11 0.96 7.15 -7.98
CA LEU A 11 0.15 5.93 -8.13
C LEU A 11 -0.78 6.02 -9.34
N SER A 12 -1.47 7.16 -9.52
CA SER A 12 -2.34 7.39 -10.67
C SER A 12 -1.56 7.44 -11.99
N ALA A 13 -0.41 8.13 -12.03
CA ALA A 13 0.43 8.23 -13.22
C ALA A 13 1.04 6.87 -13.63
N SER A 14 1.19 5.96 -12.68
CA SER A 14 1.71 4.60 -12.90
C SER A 14 0.62 3.57 -13.21
N ASN A 15 -0.62 4.03 -13.44
CA ASN A 15 -1.79 3.18 -13.73
C ASN A 15 -2.03 2.08 -12.69
N ILE A 16 -1.73 2.35 -11.41
CA ILE A 16 -2.02 1.40 -10.33
C ILE A 16 -3.53 1.30 -10.16
N LYS A 17 -4.08 0.08 -10.17
CA LYS A 17 -5.48 -0.21 -9.84
C LYS A 17 -5.61 -0.35 -8.32
N TYR A 18 -6.01 0.73 -7.65
CA TYR A 18 -6.17 0.78 -6.20
C TYR A 18 -7.42 1.56 -5.78
N LEU A 19 -7.85 1.37 -4.54
CA LEU A 19 -8.86 2.19 -3.86
C LEU A 19 -8.30 2.69 -2.54
N ILE A 20 -8.46 3.98 -2.24
CA ILE A 20 -8.12 4.54 -0.92
C ILE A 20 -9.22 4.12 0.05
N VAL A 21 -8.83 3.53 1.18
CA VAL A 21 -9.74 3.11 2.25
C VAL A 21 -9.28 3.68 3.60
N GLY A 22 -9.89 3.22 4.69
CA GLY A 22 -9.46 3.59 6.04
C GLY A 22 -9.61 5.07 6.37
N GLY A 23 -8.73 5.57 7.24
CA GLY A 23 -8.84 6.92 7.81
C GLY A 23 -8.68 8.03 6.79
N VAL A 24 -7.81 7.83 5.80
CA VAL A 24 -7.59 8.82 4.74
C VAL A 24 -8.82 8.96 3.87
N ALA A 25 -9.50 7.86 3.53
CA ALA A 25 -10.77 7.94 2.79
C ALA A 25 -11.81 8.77 3.55
N VAL A 26 -11.98 8.52 4.85
CA VAL A 26 -12.91 9.28 5.72
C VAL A 26 -12.61 10.79 5.69
N ASN A 27 -11.32 11.15 5.77
CA ASN A 27 -10.87 12.54 5.66
C ASN A 27 -11.19 13.16 4.29
N LEU A 28 -10.99 12.40 3.19
CA LEU A 28 -11.31 12.86 1.83
C LEU A 28 -12.83 13.06 1.63
N TYR A 29 -13.66 12.31 2.33
CA TYR A 29 -15.13 12.50 2.37
C TYR A 29 -15.58 13.65 3.28
N GLY A 30 -14.66 14.41 3.88
CA GLY A 30 -14.95 15.61 4.65
C GLY A 30 -15.13 15.38 6.16
N TYR A 31 -14.85 14.19 6.67
CA TYR A 31 -14.91 13.88 8.10
C TYR A 31 -13.52 13.83 8.70
N THR A 32 -13.22 14.73 9.64
CA THR A 32 -11.90 14.79 10.28
C THR A 32 -11.66 13.59 11.18
N ARG A 33 -10.60 12.83 10.89
CA ARG A 33 -10.11 11.70 11.67
C ARG A 33 -8.58 11.71 11.69
N PHE A 34 -7.99 11.59 12.88
CA PHE A 34 -6.57 11.35 12.99
C PHE A 34 -6.21 9.95 12.43
N THR A 35 -5.17 9.86 11.61
CA THR A 35 -4.69 8.60 11.01
C THR A 35 -3.17 8.63 10.96
N GLY A 36 -2.53 7.48 11.25
CA GLY A 36 -1.07 7.34 11.34
C GLY A 36 -0.44 6.69 10.12
N ASP A 37 -1.28 6.36 9.14
CA ASP A 37 -1.06 5.44 8.04
C ASP A 37 -1.99 5.82 6.87
N ILE A 38 -1.68 5.25 5.71
CA ILE A 38 -2.53 5.26 4.52
C ILE A 38 -2.93 3.83 4.23
N ASP A 39 -4.22 3.55 4.16
CA ASP A 39 -4.73 2.23 3.77
C ASP A 39 -5.19 2.26 2.31
N ILE A 40 -4.82 1.24 1.54
CA ILE A 40 -5.33 1.01 0.19
C ILE A 40 -5.78 -0.44 -0.01
N LEU A 41 -6.80 -0.64 -0.83
CA LEU A 41 -7.06 -1.93 -1.48
C LEU A 41 -6.39 -1.93 -2.84
N ILE A 42 -5.83 -3.06 -3.26
CA ILE A 42 -5.16 -3.19 -4.56
C ILE A 42 -5.61 -4.44 -5.31
N ALA A 43 -5.72 -4.34 -6.64
CA ALA A 43 -5.90 -5.52 -7.47
C ALA A 43 -4.63 -6.39 -7.46
N LEU A 44 -4.75 -7.67 -7.10
CA LEU A 44 -3.63 -8.60 -6.92
C LEU A 44 -3.06 -9.18 -8.24
N GLU A 45 -3.31 -8.49 -9.36
CA GLU A 45 -2.72 -8.85 -10.64
C GLU A 45 -1.20 -8.63 -10.57
N LYS A 46 -0.41 -9.61 -11.04
CA LYS A 46 1.06 -9.58 -10.98
C LYS A 46 1.66 -8.29 -11.55
N GLU A 47 1.13 -7.80 -12.66
CA GLU A 47 1.57 -6.54 -13.28
C GLU A 47 1.30 -5.33 -12.38
N ASN A 48 0.11 -5.25 -11.79
CA ASN A 48 -0.27 -4.16 -10.90
C ASN A 48 0.60 -4.13 -9.63
N LEU A 49 0.86 -5.30 -9.03
CA LEU A 49 1.76 -5.44 -7.89
C LEU A 49 3.22 -5.11 -8.25
N SER A 50 3.67 -5.48 -9.45
CA SER A 50 5.01 -5.13 -9.93
C SER A 50 5.19 -3.64 -10.13
N ASN A 51 4.17 -2.96 -10.68
CA ASN A 51 4.19 -1.52 -10.86
C ASN A 51 4.16 -0.81 -9.50
N LEU A 52 3.34 -1.29 -8.55
CA LEU A 52 3.31 -0.75 -7.20
C LEU A 52 4.69 -0.89 -6.54
N ASP A 53 5.27 -2.08 -6.54
CA ASP A 53 6.56 -2.35 -5.90
C ASP A 53 7.67 -1.42 -6.40
N LYS A 54 7.71 -1.21 -7.72
CA LYS A 54 8.62 -0.27 -8.36
C LYS A 54 8.41 1.16 -7.86
N VAL A 55 7.16 1.64 -7.87
CA VAL A 55 6.81 3.00 -7.39
C VAL A 55 7.19 3.18 -5.93
N MET A 56 6.88 2.20 -5.08
CA MET A 56 7.20 2.26 -3.66
C MET A 56 8.70 2.38 -3.44
N LYS A 57 9.51 1.58 -4.15
CA LYS A 57 10.98 1.64 -4.09
C LYS A 57 11.54 2.97 -4.59
N GLU A 58 11.00 3.53 -5.69
CA GLU A 58 11.38 4.85 -6.20
C GLU A 58 11.06 5.97 -5.20
N LEU A 59 9.94 5.88 -4.50
CA LEU A 59 9.54 6.78 -3.42
C LEU A 59 10.33 6.57 -2.11
N GLY A 60 11.19 5.56 -2.07
CA GLY A 60 12.06 5.23 -0.94
C GLY A 60 11.36 4.43 0.16
N TYR A 61 10.29 3.71 -0.16
CA TYR A 61 9.64 2.78 0.76
C TYR A 61 10.32 1.41 0.75
N VAL A 62 10.19 0.72 1.87
CA VAL A 62 10.68 -0.64 2.07
C VAL A 62 9.59 -1.52 2.66
N GLU A 63 9.61 -2.80 2.29
CA GLU A 63 8.71 -3.81 2.82
C GLU A 63 8.94 -3.99 4.33
N ARG A 64 7.87 -4.00 5.14
CA ARG A 64 7.98 -4.30 6.57
C ARG A 64 8.36 -5.75 6.82
N LEU A 65 7.80 -6.65 6.02
CA LEU A 65 8.04 -8.08 6.09
C LEU A 65 9.01 -8.49 4.98
N PRO A 66 9.87 -9.51 5.21
CA PRO A 66 10.76 -10.06 4.19
C PRO A 66 9.99 -10.98 3.22
N VAL A 67 8.85 -10.50 2.72
CA VAL A 67 7.98 -11.19 1.76
C VAL A 67 7.84 -10.27 0.56
N ASN A 68 8.11 -10.76 -0.64
CA ASN A 68 7.95 -9.94 -1.84
C ASN A 68 6.46 -9.77 -2.14
N ILE A 69 6.00 -8.54 -2.38
CA ILE A 69 4.58 -8.25 -2.66
C ILE A 69 4.04 -9.04 -3.86
N LEU A 70 4.88 -9.38 -4.84
CA LEU A 70 4.51 -10.19 -6.00
C LEU A 70 4.03 -11.59 -5.61
N GLU A 71 4.40 -12.09 -4.43
CA GLU A 71 3.91 -13.35 -3.89
C GLU A 71 2.42 -13.32 -3.56
N LEU A 72 1.84 -12.12 -3.35
CA LEU A 72 0.40 -11.97 -3.13
C LEU A 72 -0.45 -12.23 -4.38
N ALA A 73 0.17 -12.26 -5.58
CA ALA A 73 -0.53 -12.67 -6.80
C ALA A 73 -0.77 -14.20 -6.87
N ASP A 74 -0.11 -14.99 -6.03
CA ASP A 74 -0.34 -16.44 -5.91
C ASP A 74 -1.36 -16.71 -4.80
N GLN A 75 -2.55 -17.18 -5.19
CA GLN A 75 -3.64 -17.44 -4.25
C GLN A 75 -3.26 -18.45 -3.15
N ASN A 76 -2.45 -19.46 -3.46
CA ASN A 76 -2.05 -20.46 -2.46
C ASN A 76 -1.12 -19.86 -1.41
N LYS A 77 -0.18 -18.99 -1.85
CA LYS A 77 0.71 -18.28 -0.94
C LYS A 77 -0.06 -17.26 -0.10
N LEU A 78 -0.95 -16.49 -0.73
CA LEU A 78 -1.79 -15.52 -0.05
C LEU A 78 -2.66 -16.20 1.03
N ASP A 79 -3.33 -17.28 0.68
CA ASP A 79 -4.13 -18.07 1.63
C ASP A 79 -3.29 -18.56 2.81
N LYS A 80 -2.07 -19.01 2.55
CA LYS A 80 -1.12 -19.41 3.59
C LYS A 80 -0.75 -18.25 4.50
N TYR A 81 -0.44 -17.08 3.93
CA TYR A 81 -0.11 -15.90 4.73
C TYR A 81 -1.29 -15.46 5.60
N ILE A 82 -2.51 -15.44 5.07
CA ILE A 82 -3.70 -15.04 5.81
C ILE A 82 -4.04 -16.07 6.90
N LYS A 83 -4.21 -17.35 6.52
CA LYS A 83 -4.76 -18.39 7.42
C LYS A 83 -3.74 -18.91 8.43
N GLU A 84 -2.49 -19.09 8.02
CA GLU A 84 -1.46 -19.69 8.90
C GLU A 84 -0.59 -18.63 9.58
N LYS A 85 -0.38 -17.48 8.94
CA LYS A 85 0.50 -16.41 9.48
C LYS A 85 -0.27 -15.20 9.99
N GLY A 86 -1.59 -15.16 9.84
CA GLY A 86 -2.41 -14.04 10.31
C GLY A 86 -2.10 -12.73 9.60
N LEU A 87 -1.70 -12.78 8.32
CA LEU A 87 -1.46 -11.58 7.52
C LEU A 87 -2.78 -10.83 7.33
N MET A 88 -2.91 -9.68 7.98
CA MET A 88 -4.07 -8.79 7.86
C MET A 88 -3.84 -7.62 6.92
N ALA A 89 -2.58 -7.18 6.78
CA ALA A 89 -2.17 -6.11 5.92
C ALA A 89 -0.72 -6.32 5.48
N TYR A 90 -0.40 -5.92 4.25
CA TYR A 90 0.97 -5.83 3.75
C TYR A 90 1.45 -4.39 3.84
N THR A 91 2.45 -4.13 4.69
CA THR A 91 2.91 -2.76 4.98
C THR A 91 4.20 -2.41 4.27
N TYR A 92 4.21 -1.23 3.64
CA TYR A 92 5.41 -0.49 3.28
C TYR A 92 5.73 0.59 4.33
N LEU A 93 6.98 0.62 4.78
CA LEU A 93 7.52 1.64 5.67
C LEU A 93 8.30 2.69 4.87
N SER A 94 8.22 3.96 5.27
CA SER A 94 9.04 4.99 4.64
C SER A 94 10.50 4.85 5.07
N GLY A 95 11.40 4.64 4.11
CA GLY A 95 12.84 4.65 4.32
C GLY A 95 13.45 6.06 4.39
N LYS A 96 12.66 7.13 4.14
CA LYS A 96 13.10 8.52 4.20
C LYS A 96 12.11 9.39 5.00
N GLY A 97 12.48 9.76 6.23
CA GLY A 97 11.78 10.77 7.05
C GLY A 97 10.39 10.35 7.59
N LEU A 98 9.68 11.31 8.18
CA LEU A 98 8.34 11.21 8.82
C LEU A 98 7.18 11.02 7.81
N ARG A 99 7.33 10.20 6.77
CA ARG A 99 6.20 9.86 5.89
C ARG A 99 5.40 8.70 6.50
N LEU A 100 4.08 8.71 6.30
CA LEU A 100 3.19 7.68 6.82
C LEU A 100 3.48 6.33 6.16
N ALA A 101 3.25 5.25 6.90
CA ALA A 101 3.26 3.90 6.36
C ALA A 101 2.10 3.73 5.35
N LEU A 102 2.29 2.87 4.37
CA LEU A 102 1.24 2.46 3.43
C LEU A 102 0.88 1.01 3.72
N ASP A 103 -0.36 0.79 4.11
CA ASP A 103 -0.92 -0.53 4.39
C ASP A 103 -1.82 -0.96 3.23
N ILE A 104 -1.58 -2.18 2.76
CA ILE A 104 -2.38 -2.84 1.74
C ILE A 104 -3.27 -3.85 2.47
N ILE A 105 -4.57 -3.59 2.48
CA ILE A 105 -5.60 -4.40 3.15
C ILE A 105 -6.12 -5.48 2.21
#